data_AF-A0A4S8LUD8-F1
#
_entry.id   AF-A0A4S8LUD8-F1
#
_cell.length_a   1.000
_cell.length_b   1.000
_cell.length_c   1.000
_cell.angle_alpha   90.00
_cell.angle_beta   90.00
_cell.angle_gamma   90.00
#
_symmetry.space_group_name_H-M   'P 1'
#
loop_
_entity.id
_entity.type
_entity.pdbx_description
1 polymer ?
#
loop_
_entity_poly.entity_id
_entity_poly.type
_entity_poly.pdbx_seq_one_letter_code
_entity_poly.pdbx_strand_id
1 'polypeptide(L)'
;IPHRSTKDMIYNNYFIPKGSIILPRVWYHIFHPSQNPPVELTHDPTIYHSAMTFKPKRFTQTEPERDPCQFMLGFGRRICAGRHLADVSIFLAL
;
A
#
# COMPACT_ATOMS: atom_id res chain seq x y z
N ILE A 1 9.15 1.58 -2.02
CA ILE A 1 10.52 1.15 -1.60
C ILE A 1 10.87 -0.15 -2.32
N PRO A 2 11.86 -0.15 -3.21
CA PRO A 2 12.34 -1.37 -3.86
C PRO A 2 12.94 -2.33 -2.83
N HIS A 3 12.54 -3.60 -2.90
CA HIS A 3 13.14 -4.69 -2.14
C HIS A 3 13.80 -5.68 -3.10
N ARG A 4 14.86 -6.35 -2.67
CA ARG A 4 15.51 -7.41 -3.46
C ARG A 4 15.16 -8.76 -2.86
N SER A 5 14.74 -9.71 -3.70
CA SER A 5 14.55 -11.09 -3.26
C SER A 5 15.89 -11.71 -2.86
N THR A 6 15.97 -12.30 -1.67
CA THR A 6 17.20 -12.93 -1.14
C THR A 6 17.33 -14.41 -1.52
N LYS A 7 16.25 -15.02 -1.99
CA LYS A 7 16.18 -16.42 -2.44
C LYS A 7 15.14 -16.58 -3.54
N ASP A 8 15.19 -17.68 -4.27
CA ASP A 8 14.10 -18.04 -5.17
C ASP A 8 12.82 -18.27 -4.36
N MET A 9 11.67 -17.86 -4.89
CA MET A 9 10.38 -18.12 -4.27
C MET A 9 9.28 -18.31 -5.31
N ILE A 10 8.21 -18.98 -4.90
CA ILE A 10 6.95 -19.01 -5.63
C ILE A 10 5.95 -18.16 -4.85
N TYR A 11 5.35 -17.18 -5.51
CA TYR A 11 4.31 -16.32 -4.94
C TYR A 11 3.16 -16.20 -5.93
N ASN A 12 1.93 -16.52 -5.50
CA ASN A 12 0.73 -16.53 -6.35
C ASN A 12 0.94 -17.29 -7.68
N ASN A 13 1.59 -18.46 -7.63
CA ASN A 13 1.96 -19.27 -8.80
C ASN A 13 2.99 -18.63 -9.76
N TYR A 14 3.61 -17.49 -9.40
CA TYR A 14 4.73 -16.91 -10.12
C TYR A 14 6.05 -17.30 -9.48
N PHE A 15 7.00 -17.76 -10.30
CA PHE A 15 8.38 -17.95 -9.88
C PHE A 15 9.11 -16.60 -9.87
N ILE A 16 9.67 -16.23 -8.72
CA ILE A 16 10.44 -15.01 -8.50
C ILE A 16 11.89 -15.42 -8.22
N PRO A 17 12.81 -15.20 -9.16
CA PRO A 17 14.23 -15.51 -8.97
C PRO A 17 14.86 -14.68 -7.85
N LYS A 18 15.84 -15.27 -7.17
CA LYS A 18 16.78 -14.59 -6.28
C LYS A 18 17.40 -13.40 -7.00
N GLY A 19 17.49 -12.26 -6.31
CA GLY A 19 18.03 -11.02 -6.87
C GLY A 19 17.00 -10.15 -7.59
N SER A 20 15.77 -10.63 -7.81
CA SER A 20 14.69 -9.83 -8.40
C SER A 20 14.38 -8.60 -7.56
N ILE A 21 14.07 -7.47 -8.23
CA ILE A 21 13.61 -6.26 -7.57
C ILE A 21 12.08 -6.28 -7.51
N ILE A 22 11.55 -6.14 -6.29
CA ILE A 22 10.13 -6.10 -5.98
C ILE A 22 9.76 -4.66 -5.66
N LEU A 23 8.80 -4.13 -6.40
CA LEU A 23 8.27 -2.78 -6.23
C LEU A 23 6.82 -2.87 -5.74
N PRO A 24 6.55 -2.56 -4.46
CA PRO A 24 5.17 -2.48 -3.96
C PRO A 24 4.42 -1.35 -4.67
N ARG A 25 3.23 -1.66 -5.21
CA ARG A 25 2.31 -0.68 -5.80
C ARG A 25 1.50 0.00 -4.70
N VAL A 26 2.11 0.99 -4.05
CA VAL A 26 1.46 1.75 -2.97
C VAL A 26 0.36 2.68 -3.51
N TRP A 27 0.59 3.29 -4.67
CA TRP A 27 -0.29 4.29 -5.28
C TRP A 27 -0.56 3.97 -6.75
N TYR A 28 -1.77 4.33 -7.23
CA TYR A 28 -2.23 4.20 -8.61
C TYR A 28 -1.38 5.05 -9.56
N HIS A 29 -0.64 4.43 -10.47
CA HIS A 29 -0.22 5.09 -11.70
C HIS A 29 -0.68 4.25 -12.88
N ILE A 30 -1.48 4.90 -13.74
CA ILE A 30 -1.85 4.45 -15.09
C ILE A 30 -0.59 3.88 -15.72
N PHE A 31 -0.53 2.56 -15.94
CA PHE A 31 0.39 1.81 -16.83
C PHE A 31 0.57 0.38 -16.29
N HIS A 32 -0.48 -0.44 -16.25
CA HIS A 32 -0.32 -1.88 -16.46
C HIS A 32 -1.66 -2.52 -16.87
N PRO A 33 -1.97 -2.59 -18.18
CA PRO A 33 -3.19 -3.24 -18.68
C PRO A 33 -3.21 -4.76 -18.45
N SER A 34 -2.13 -5.35 -17.92
CA SER A 34 -1.96 -6.80 -17.78
C SER A 34 -2.42 -7.38 -16.43
N GLN A 35 -2.83 -6.56 -15.44
CA GLN A 35 -3.35 -7.06 -14.16
C GLN A 35 -4.75 -6.49 -13.96
N ASN A 36 -5.73 -7.36 -14.17
CA ASN A 36 -7.14 -7.06 -13.93
C ASN A 36 -7.70 -8.13 -12.97
N PRO A 37 -8.10 -7.77 -11.74
CA PRO A 37 -8.12 -6.40 -11.20
C PRO A 37 -6.72 -5.87 -10.84
N PRO A 38 -6.51 -4.54 -10.87
CA PRO A 38 -5.28 -3.91 -10.40
C PRO A 38 -5.13 -4.13 -8.89
N VAL A 39 -4.01 -4.71 -8.46
CA VAL A 39 -3.71 -4.87 -7.03
C VAL A 39 -2.96 -3.62 -6.55
N GLU A 40 -3.69 -2.75 -5.87
CA GLU A 40 -3.17 -1.49 -5.34
C GLU A 40 -3.46 -1.35 -3.86
N LEU A 41 -2.56 -0.73 -3.11
CA LEU A 41 -2.73 -0.71 -1.67
C LEU A 41 -3.66 0.42 -1.20
N THR A 42 -3.71 1.57 -1.89
CA THR A 42 -4.48 2.76 -1.43
C THR A 42 -5.71 3.09 -2.28
N HIS A 43 -5.89 2.48 -3.46
CA HIS A 43 -6.95 2.84 -4.42
C HIS A 43 -7.65 1.63 -5.06
N ASP A 44 -7.47 0.44 -4.50
CA ASP A 44 -8.16 -0.76 -4.98
C ASP A 44 -9.69 -0.61 -4.75
N PRO A 45 -10.50 -0.60 -5.82
CA PRO A 45 -11.96 -0.43 -5.72
C PRO A 45 -12.66 -1.62 -5.04
N THR A 46 -11.98 -2.76 -4.87
CA THR A 46 -12.49 -3.90 -4.08
C THR A 46 -12.33 -3.69 -2.58
N ILE A 47 -11.48 -2.74 -2.16
CA ILE A 47 -11.23 -2.38 -0.76
C ILE A 47 -11.86 -1.02 -0.44
N TYR A 48 -11.76 -0.06 -1.35
CA TYR A 48 -12.17 1.34 -1.15
C TYR A 48 -13.35 1.71 -2.04
N HIS A 49 -14.52 1.94 -1.45
CA HIS A 49 -15.69 2.35 -2.22
C HIS A 49 -15.51 3.77 -2.74
N SER A 50 -15.67 3.99 -4.05
CA SER A 50 -15.31 5.26 -4.69
C SER A 50 -13.88 5.66 -4.32
N ALA A 51 -12.91 4.77 -4.62
CA ALA A 51 -11.51 4.87 -4.20
C ALA A 51 -10.85 6.23 -4.51
N MET A 52 -11.23 6.87 -5.62
CA MET A 52 -10.70 8.18 -6.04
C MET A 52 -11.31 9.38 -5.28
N THR A 53 -12.33 9.15 -4.44
CA THR A 53 -13.05 10.21 -3.72
C THR A 53 -12.50 10.36 -2.29
N PHE A 54 -12.07 11.58 -1.96
CA PHE A 54 -11.71 11.93 -0.59
C PHE A 54 -12.94 11.86 0.33
N LYS A 55 -13.00 10.82 1.16
CA LYS A 55 -14.13 10.55 2.07
C LYS A 55 -13.58 10.08 3.43
N PRO A 56 -13.16 10.99 4.32
CA PRO A 56 -12.54 10.63 5.61
C PRO A 56 -13.41 9.71 6.48
N LYS A 57 -14.73 9.88 6.43
CA LYS A 57 -15.70 9.06 7.18
C LYS A 57 -15.58 7.56 6.91
N ARG A 58 -14.96 7.12 5.79
CA ARG A 58 -14.76 5.69 5.48
C ARG A 58 -13.88 4.96 6.52
N PHE A 59 -13.09 5.70 7.29
CA PHE A 59 -12.20 5.16 8.32
C PHE A 59 -12.79 5.18 9.73
N THR A 60 -14.02 5.69 9.90
CA THR A 60 -14.67 5.84 11.22
C THR A 60 -16.05 5.15 11.27
N GLN A 61 -16.32 4.20 10.37
CA GLN A 61 -17.57 3.43 10.34
C GLN A 61 -17.47 2.20 11.26
N THR A 62 -18.59 1.52 11.53
CA THR A 62 -18.62 0.25 12.29
C THR A 62 -17.71 -0.79 11.65
N GLU A 63 -17.75 -0.89 10.32
CA GLU A 63 -16.85 -1.71 9.50
C GLU A 63 -16.02 -0.74 8.64
N PRO A 64 -14.89 -0.23 9.16
CA PRO A 64 -14.08 0.74 8.43
C PRO A 64 -13.32 0.09 7.28
N GLU A 65 -13.12 0.84 6.20
CA GLU A 65 -12.22 0.41 5.13
C GLU A 65 -10.77 0.41 5.61
N ARG A 66 -9.90 -0.33 4.92
CA ARG A 66 -8.50 -0.53 5.34
C ARG A 66 -7.77 0.80 5.52
N ASP A 67 -7.21 1.03 6.70
CA ASP A 67 -6.43 2.23 6.98
C ASP A 67 -5.12 2.28 6.14
N PRO A 68 -4.95 3.28 5.26
CA PRO A 68 -3.75 3.41 4.44
C PRO A 68 -2.49 3.77 5.25
N CYS A 69 -2.62 4.33 6.45
CA CYS A 69 -1.47 4.69 7.31
C CYS A 69 -0.63 3.46 7.69
N GLN A 70 -1.21 2.26 7.64
CA GLN A 70 -0.52 1.00 7.93
C GLN A 70 0.63 0.68 6.94
N PHE A 71 0.61 1.24 5.73
CA PHE A 71 1.59 0.92 4.68
C PHE A 71 2.05 2.11 3.84
N MET A 72 1.37 3.26 3.89
CA MET A 72 1.74 4.45 3.12
C MET A 72 3.17 4.91 3.44
N LEU A 73 3.61 4.72 4.70
CA LEU A 73 4.93 5.11 5.18
C LEU A 73 5.96 3.95 5.14
N GLY A 74 5.73 2.94 4.32
CA GLY A 74 6.68 1.85 4.08
C GLY A 74 6.34 0.57 4.85
N PHE A 75 7.30 -0.36 4.88
CA PHE A 75 7.05 -1.75 5.30
C PHE A 75 8.22 -2.34 6.09
N GLY A 76 7.91 -3.25 7.01
CA GLY A 76 8.90 -4.09 7.71
C GLY A 76 9.97 -3.28 8.44
N ARG A 77 11.22 -3.78 8.41
CA ARG A 77 12.36 -3.18 9.14
C ARG A 77 12.81 -1.81 8.62
N ARG A 78 12.39 -1.42 7.41
CA ARG A 78 12.70 -0.10 6.80
C ARG A 78 11.43 0.76 6.65
N ILE A 79 10.44 0.51 7.50
CA ILE A 79 9.30 1.42 7.65
C ILE A 79 9.78 2.79 8.13
N CYS A 80 9.11 3.86 7.73
CA CYS A 80 9.50 5.22 8.06
C CYS A 80 9.64 5.40 9.58
N ALA A 81 10.87 5.72 10.02
CA ALA A 81 11.14 5.97 11.44
C ALA A 81 10.37 7.19 11.97
N GLY A 82 10.04 8.15 11.10
CA GLY A 82 9.28 9.35 11.42
C GLY A 82 7.76 9.19 11.40
N ARG A 83 7.21 7.98 11.16
CA ARG A 83 5.75 7.81 11.01
C ARG A 83 4.95 8.33 12.21
N HIS A 84 5.42 8.05 13.42
CA HIS A 84 4.74 8.47 14.64
C HIS A 84 4.82 9.99 14.82
N LEU A 85 5.95 10.60 14.46
CA LEU A 85 6.08 12.05 14.46
C LEU A 85 5.13 12.68 13.43
N ALA A 86 5.05 12.11 12.23
CA ALA A 86 4.14 12.58 11.19
C ALA A 86 2.67 12.49 11.63
N ASP A 87 2.25 11.35 12.17
CA ASP A 87 0.88 11.13 12.66
C ASP A 87 0.49 12.17 13.72
N VAL A 88 1.34 12.36 14.74
CA VAL A 88 1.10 13.33 15.81
C VAL A 88 1.14 14.77 15.28
N SER A 89 2.08 15.09 14.38
CA SER A 89 2.20 16.45 13.83
C SER A 89 0.97 16.84 13.02
N ILE A 90 0.44 15.91 12.21
CA ILE A 90 -0.78 16.15 11.43
C ILE A 90 -1.99 16.26 12.35
N PHE A 91 -2.11 15.40 13.36
CA PHE A 91 -3.21 15.44 14.32
C PHE A 91 -3.23 16.74 15.15
N LEU A 92 -2.06 17.30 15.47
CA LEU A 92 -1.97 18.57 16.20
C LEU A 92 -2.23 19.79 15.31
N ALA A 93 -1.91 19.69 14.02
CA ALA A 93 -2.02 20.82 13.09
C ALA A 93 -3.43 21.00 12.49
N LEU A 94 -4.27 19.95 12.53
CA LEU A 94 -5.60 19.90 11.96
C LEU A 94 -6.67 19.75 13.04
#